data_AF-A0A9D1LFT1-F1
#
_entry.id   AF-A0A9D1LFT1-F1
#
_cell.length_a   1.000
_cell.length_b   1.000
_cell.length_c   1.000
_cell.angle_alpha   90.00
_cell.angle_beta   90.00
_cell.angle_gamma   90.00
#
_symmetry.space_group_name_H-M   'P 1'
#
loop_
_entity.id
_entity.type
_entity.pdbx_description
1 polymer ?
#
loop_
_entity_poly.entity_id
_entity_poly.type
_entity_poly.pdbx_seq_one_letter_code
_entity_poly.pdbx_strand_id
1 'polypeptide(L)'
;NISMTPSESIEEQTNSGKIVITSPTGYEARLKFPTTNILEKFRTLAKEGQTVLNEVTLKIPVQVIENDKHIDPPQYLLLIRDPEGNGSMKDTFFKDNKLPDNVESFYAKYDSDTQSYTFTGIRAYLKEIIDGEISESENIEDFLLMPVDIEFESTTDNSYYYYYGIESESTPKKIAPQVSRPTMVAFDPAKAKIIVTYSKKDFIK
;
A
#
# COMPACT_ATOMS: atom_id res chain seq x y z
N ASN A 1 8.76 -10.38 15.04
CA ASN A 1 8.89 -9.75 13.71
C ASN A 1 7.54 -9.81 13.02
N ILE A 2 7.09 -8.71 12.43
CA ILE A 2 5.85 -8.65 11.63
C ILE A 2 6.31 -8.71 10.17
N SER A 3 5.87 -9.71 9.42
CA SER A 3 6.32 -9.99 8.05
C SER A 3 5.15 -10.11 7.10
N MET A 4 5.35 -9.67 5.87
CA MET A 4 4.40 -9.75 4.78
C MET A 4 4.74 -10.96 3.90
N THR A 5 3.74 -11.66 3.37
CA THR A 5 3.95 -12.84 2.51
C THR A 5 3.15 -12.74 1.21
N PRO A 6 3.62 -13.38 0.12
CA PRO A 6 2.75 -13.63 -1.05
C PRO A 6 1.50 -14.44 -0.65
N SER A 7 0.43 -14.38 -1.44
CA SER A 7 -0.66 -15.36 -1.38
C SER A 7 -0.28 -16.66 -2.12
N GLU A 8 -0.90 -17.78 -1.74
CA GLU A 8 -0.60 -19.13 -2.28
C GLU A 8 -0.65 -19.21 -3.82
N SER A 9 -1.48 -18.39 -4.47
CA SER A 9 -1.62 -18.34 -5.94
C SER A 9 -0.40 -17.77 -6.69
N ILE A 10 0.58 -17.16 -6.01
CA ILE A 10 1.76 -16.53 -6.64
C ILE A 10 3.05 -17.34 -6.43
N GLU A 11 3.11 -18.22 -5.42
CA GLU A 11 4.31 -19.05 -5.16
C GLU A 11 4.69 -19.92 -6.38
N GLU A 12 3.73 -20.25 -7.25
CA GLU A 12 3.97 -21.02 -8.47
C GLU A 12 4.63 -20.23 -9.62
N GLN A 13 4.69 -18.88 -9.58
CA GLN A 13 5.17 -18.09 -10.72
C GLN A 13 6.59 -17.54 -10.63
N THR A 14 7.30 -17.74 -9.51
CA THR A 14 8.76 -17.53 -9.49
C THR A 14 9.44 -18.52 -8.55
N ASN A 15 10.30 -19.38 -9.11
CA ASN A 15 11.23 -20.25 -8.35
C ASN A 15 12.20 -19.48 -7.41
N SER A 16 12.05 -18.16 -7.25
CA SER A 16 12.92 -17.27 -6.48
C SER A 16 12.23 -16.50 -5.34
N GLY A 17 10.91 -16.62 -5.18
CA GLY A 17 10.14 -15.87 -4.17
C GLY A 17 10.00 -14.36 -4.43
N LYS A 18 10.43 -13.88 -5.61
CA LYS A 18 10.32 -12.48 -6.02
C LYS A 18 9.05 -12.27 -6.84
N ILE A 19 8.25 -11.28 -6.50
CA ILE A 19 7.07 -10.93 -7.29
C ILE A 19 7.46 -9.87 -8.32
N VAL A 20 7.05 -10.06 -9.57
CA VAL A 20 7.26 -9.10 -10.65
C VAL A 20 5.92 -8.46 -11.02
N ILE A 21 5.86 -7.14 -10.91
CA ILE A 21 4.71 -6.34 -11.35
C ILE A 21 5.06 -5.69 -12.68
N THR A 22 4.13 -5.72 -13.62
CA THR A 22 4.29 -5.13 -14.96
C THR A 22 3.03 -4.38 -15.39
N SER A 23 3.16 -3.52 -16.40
CA SER A 23 2.04 -2.89 -17.12
C SER A 23 2.41 -2.75 -18.61
N PRO A 24 1.45 -2.57 -19.54
CA PRO A 24 0.00 -2.44 -19.35
C PRO A 24 -0.73 -3.79 -19.24
N THR A 25 -0.14 -4.87 -19.73
CA THR A 25 -0.77 -6.21 -19.80
C THR A 25 -0.53 -7.04 -18.54
N GLY A 26 -0.10 -6.41 -17.45
CA GLY A 26 0.76 -7.05 -16.48
C GLY A 26 0.10 -7.63 -15.23
N TYR A 27 0.88 -8.47 -14.57
CA TYR A 27 0.55 -9.22 -13.37
C TYR A 27 0.40 -8.29 -12.16
N GLU A 28 -0.73 -8.45 -11.46
CA GLU A 28 -0.96 -7.88 -10.12
C GLU A 28 -0.42 -8.82 -9.05
N ALA A 29 0.07 -8.26 -7.95
CA ALA A 29 0.58 -9.02 -6.83
C ALA A 29 -0.48 -9.16 -5.73
N ARG A 30 -0.77 -10.39 -5.33
CA ARG A 30 -1.60 -10.70 -4.17
C ARG A 30 -0.72 -10.86 -2.94
N LEU A 31 -1.07 -10.17 -1.88
CA LEU A 31 -0.25 -9.98 -0.70
C LEU A 31 -1.05 -10.23 0.56
N LYS A 32 -0.42 -10.88 1.55
CA LYS A 32 -0.93 -11.01 2.90
C LYS A 32 -0.29 -9.95 3.80
N PHE A 33 -1.04 -8.89 4.10
CA PHE A 33 -0.68 -7.91 5.09
C PHE A 33 -1.01 -8.48 6.49
N PRO A 34 -0.06 -8.53 7.43
CA PRO A 34 -0.20 -9.22 8.72
C PRO A 34 -1.02 -8.42 9.74
N THR A 35 -2.26 -8.08 9.36
CA THR A 35 -3.21 -7.29 10.13
C THR A 35 -3.46 -7.90 11.51
N THR A 36 -3.68 -9.22 11.57
CA THR A 36 -3.94 -9.95 12.81
C THR A 36 -2.81 -9.76 13.81
N ASN A 37 -1.56 -9.94 13.36
CA ASN A 37 -0.38 -9.80 14.21
C ASN A 37 -0.21 -8.37 14.75
N ILE A 38 -0.56 -7.35 13.95
CA ILE A 38 -0.52 -5.95 14.39
C ILE A 38 -1.59 -5.70 15.46
N LEU A 39 -2.81 -6.18 15.24
CA LEU A 39 -3.94 -6.02 16.18
C LEU A 39 -3.67 -6.76 17.50
N GLU A 40 -3.17 -7.99 17.46
CA GLU A 40 -2.79 -8.76 18.65
C GLU A 40 -1.72 -8.04 19.48
N LYS A 41 -0.69 -7.51 18.81
CA LYS A 41 0.36 -6.75 19.48
C LYS A 41 -0.18 -5.46 20.09
N PHE A 42 -1.04 -4.73 19.38
CA PHE A 42 -1.71 -3.54 19.89
C PHE A 42 -2.56 -3.85 21.13
N ARG A 43 -3.39 -4.90 21.07
CA ARG A 43 -4.24 -5.34 22.20
C ARG A 43 -3.43 -5.77 23.40
N THR A 44 -2.29 -6.42 23.18
CA THR A 44 -1.36 -6.79 24.27
C THR A 44 -0.83 -5.55 24.97
N LEU A 45 -0.35 -4.55 24.22
CA LEU A 45 0.11 -3.28 24.78
C LEU A 45 -1.00 -2.51 25.51
N ALA A 46 -2.23 -2.55 24.97
CA ALA A 46 -3.40 -1.90 25.56
C ALA A 46 -3.83 -2.51 26.91
N LYS A 47 -3.48 -3.77 27.21
CA LYS A 47 -3.71 -4.38 28.53
C LYS A 47 -2.76 -3.84 29.60
N GLU A 48 -1.60 -3.35 29.21
CA GLU A 48 -0.54 -2.92 30.13
C GLU A 48 -0.57 -1.41 30.43
N GLY A 49 -1.39 -0.63 29.70
CA GLY A 49 -1.40 0.82 29.76
C GLY A 49 -2.35 1.42 28.73
N GLN A 50 -2.61 2.71 28.82
CA GLN A 50 -3.32 3.42 27.78
C GLN A 50 -2.42 3.51 26.53
N THR A 51 -2.75 2.74 25.50
CA THR A 51 -1.98 2.66 24.26
C THR A 51 -2.74 3.31 23.11
N VAL A 52 -2.08 4.16 22.34
CA VAL A 52 -2.61 4.82 21.14
C VAL A 52 -1.79 4.35 19.94
N LEU A 53 -2.48 3.82 18.93
CA LEU A 53 -1.89 3.57 17.61
C LEU A 53 -1.74 4.93 16.90
N ASN A 54 -0.52 5.33 16.53
CA ASN A 54 -0.26 6.64 15.92
C ASN A 54 -0.11 6.57 14.40
N GLU A 55 0.68 5.61 13.93
CA GLU A 55 1.02 5.49 12.51
C GLU A 55 1.33 4.04 12.17
N VAL A 56 0.89 3.62 10.99
CA VAL A 56 1.23 2.34 10.39
C VAL A 56 1.67 2.62 8.96
N THR A 57 2.88 2.19 8.64
CA THR A 57 3.50 2.45 7.34
C THR A 57 4.06 1.15 6.77
N LEU A 58 3.74 0.88 5.51
CA LEU A 58 4.27 -0.26 4.76
C LEU A 58 5.27 0.25 3.73
N LYS A 59 6.54 -0.11 3.90
CA LYS A 59 7.60 0.17 2.94
C LYS A 59 7.97 -1.09 2.18
N ILE A 60 7.75 -1.08 0.87
CA ILE A 60 8.11 -2.16 -0.05
C ILE A 60 9.36 -1.74 -0.82
N PRO A 61 10.57 -2.22 -0.47
CA PRO A 61 11.75 -2.00 -1.28
C PRO A 61 11.65 -2.82 -2.57
N VAL A 62 12.14 -2.24 -3.66
CA VAL A 62 12.05 -2.85 -4.97
C VAL A 62 13.42 -2.98 -5.64
N GLN A 63 13.47 -3.85 -6.63
CA GLN A 63 14.61 -4.05 -7.51
C GLN A 63 14.21 -3.60 -8.90
N VAL A 64 14.91 -2.57 -9.40
CA VAL A 64 14.82 -2.17 -10.80
C VAL A 64 15.38 -3.32 -11.64
N ILE A 65 14.60 -3.79 -12.61
CA ILE A 65 15.05 -4.81 -13.55
C ILE A 65 15.73 -4.08 -14.70
N GLU A 66 17.05 -4.16 -14.78
CA GLU A 66 17.79 -3.65 -15.93
C GLU A 66 17.32 -4.34 -17.22
N ASN A 67 17.03 -3.53 -18.24
CA ASN A 67 16.61 -4.01 -19.53
C ASN A 67 17.02 -3.02 -20.63
N ASP A 68 17.30 -3.53 -21.82
CA ASP A 68 17.73 -2.76 -22.99
C ASP A 68 16.64 -1.81 -23.54
N LYS A 69 15.43 -1.86 -22.96
CA LYS A 69 14.25 -1.11 -23.41
C LYS A 69 13.90 0.06 -22.48
N HIS A 70 14.74 0.35 -21.47
CA HIS A 70 14.51 1.42 -20.49
C HIS A 70 13.11 1.36 -19.84
N ILE A 71 12.63 0.15 -19.54
CA ILE A 71 11.37 -0.03 -18.83
C ILE A 71 11.59 0.34 -17.37
N ASP A 72 11.04 1.48 -16.98
CA ASP A 72 11.12 2.02 -15.61
C ASP A 72 10.12 1.31 -14.66
N PRO A 73 10.36 1.42 -13.33
CA PRO A 73 9.33 1.10 -12.35
C PRO A 73 8.04 1.93 -12.53
N PRO A 74 6.87 1.37 -12.19
CA PRO A 74 5.62 2.13 -12.14
C PRO A 74 5.76 3.39 -11.28
N GLN A 75 5.29 4.54 -11.75
CA GLN A 75 5.37 5.77 -10.94
C GLN A 75 4.51 5.67 -9.67
N TYR A 76 3.36 5.02 -9.77
CA TYR A 76 2.46 4.80 -8.65
C TYR A 76 2.02 3.34 -8.59
N LEU A 77 1.87 2.85 -7.37
CA LEU A 77 1.20 1.59 -7.08
C LEU A 77 -0.06 1.85 -6.26
N LEU A 78 -1.12 1.09 -6.54
CA LEU A 78 -2.33 0.98 -5.73
C LEU A 78 -2.26 -0.31 -4.92
N LEU A 79 -2.50 -0.22 -3.62
CA LEU A 79 -2.74 -1.33 -2.72
C LEU A 79 -4.22 -1.29 -2.34
N ILE A 80 -4.97 -2.36 -2.62
CA ILE A 80 -6.41 -2.44 -2.38
C ILE A 80 -6.77 -3.73 -1.67
N ARG A 81 -7.72 -3.69 -0.73
CA ARG A 81 -8.24 -4.88 -0.07
C ARG A 81 -8.86 -5.85 -1.08
N ASP A 82 -8.67 -7.14 -0.86
CA ASP A 82 -9.29 -8.20 -1.65
C ASP A 82 -9.85 -9.31 -0.73
N PRO A 83 -10.85 -8.98 0.11
CA PRO A 83 -11.38 -9.91 1.10
C PRO A 83 -11.98 -11.19 0.49
N GLU A 84 -12.48 -11.10 -0.75
CA GLU A 84 -13.03 -12.24 -1.49
C GLU A 84 -11.95 -13.06 -2.23
N GLY A 85 -10.71 -12.57 -2.29
CA GLY A 85 -9.60 -13.24 -2.97
C GLY A 85 -9.79 -13.40 -4.49
N ASN A 86 -10.68 -12.62 -5.10
CA ASN A 86 -11.05 -12.74 -6.51
C ASN A 86 -10.88 -11.43 -7.31
N GLY A 87 -10.49 -10.33 -6.66
CA GLY A 87 -10.29 -9.02 -7.28
C GLY A 87 -11.56 -8.20 -7.50
N SER A 88 -12.72 -8.60 -6.96
CA SER A 88 -13.99 -7.88 -7.11
C SER A 88 -13.96 -6.44 -6.57
N MET A 89 -13.22 -6.21 -5.48
CA MET A 89 -12.99 -4.89 -4.90
C MET A 89 -12.24 -3.96 -5.87
N LYS A 90 -11.19 -4.47 -6.53
CA LYS A 90 -10.46 -3.77 -7.60
C LYS A 90 -11.37 -3.43 -8.77
N ASP A 91 -12.17 -4.38 -9.23
CA ASP A 91 -13.07 -4.17 -10.37
C ASP A 91 -14.10 -3.07 -10.06
N THR A 92 -14.65 -3.08 -8.85
CA THR A 92 -15.59 -2.06 -8.37
C THR A 92 -14.91 -0.71 -8.19
N PHE A 93 -13.70 -0.67 -7.65
CA PHE A 93 -12.91 0.55 -7.48
C PHE A 93 -12.74 1.29 -8.81
N PHE A 94 -12.33 0.60 -9.88
CA PHE A 94 -12.13 1.24 -11.18
C PHE A 94 -13.44 1.52 -11.91
N LYS A 95 -14.42 0.61 -11.85
CA LYS A 95 -15.73 0.82 -12.47
C LYS A 95 -16.42 2.07 -11.94
N ASP A 96 -16.34 2.29 -10.63
CA ASP A 96 -17.01 3.41 -9.95
C ASP A 96 -16.12 4.65 -9.87
N ASN A 97 -14.92 4.63 -10.46
CA ASN A 97 -13.93 5.72 -10.40
C ASN A 97 -13.64 6.18 -8.97
N LYS A 98 -13.51 5.23 -8.04
CA LYS A 98 -13.21 5.52 -6.64
C LYS A 98 -11.80 6.11 -6.49
N LEU A 99 -11.62 6.87 -5.41
CA LEU A 99 -10.33 7.36 -4.98
C LEU A 99 -9.89 6.63 -3.71
N PRO A 100 -8.57 6.55 -3.43
CA PRO A 100 -8.06 5.94 -2.21
C PRO A 100 -8.59 6.65 -0.97
N ASP A 101 -9.07 5.86 -0.02
CA ASP A 101 -9.75 6.30 1.19
C ASP A 101 -8.95 6.00 2.48
N ASN A 102 -7.78 5.36 2.34
CA ASN A 102 -6.96 4.85 3.43
C ASN A 102 -7.64 3.78 4.32
N VAL A 103 -8.72 3.18 3.83
CA VAL A 103 -9.42 2.08 4.51
C VAL A 103 -9.41 0.85 3.59
N GLU A 104 -10.07 0.97 2.44
CA GLU A 104 -10.15 -0.09 1.43
C GLU A 104 -8.99 -0.01 0.44
N SER A 105 -8.44 1.19 0.23
CA SER A 105 -7.40 1.40 -0.78
C SER A 105 -6.41 2.51 -0.43
N PHE A 106 -5.18 2.32 -0.89
CA PHE A 106 -4.00 3.13 -0.61
C PHE A 106 -3.18 3.26 -1.87
N TYR A 107 -2.42 4.35 -2.01
CA TYR A 107 -1.45 4.47 -3.10
C TYR A 107 -0.09 4.92 -2.57
N ALA A 108 0.95 4.65 -3.34
CA ALA A 108 2.31 5.10 -3.05
C ALA A 108 3.01 5.51 -4.35
N LYS A 109 3.80 6.58 -4.26
CA LYS A 109 4.71 7.03 -5.32
C LYS A 109 6.03 6.27 -5.22
N TYR A 110 6.62 5.94 -6.36
CA TYR A 110 7.97 5.40 -6.42
C TYR A 110 8.98 6.44 -5.96
N ASP A 111 9.82 6.07 -4.99
CA ASP A 111 10.98 6.83 -4.54
C ASP A 111 12.24 6.23 -5.17
N SER A 112 12.87 6.97 -6.08
CA SER A 112 14.09 6.55 -6.76
C SER A 112 15.33 6.56 -5.88
N ASP A 113 15.37 7.42 -4.85
CA ASP A 113 16.52 7.57 -3.96
C ASP A 113 16.60 6.37 -3.02
N THR A 114 15.45 5.90 -2.53
CA THR A 114 15.38 4.72 -1.66
C THR A 114 14.94 3.43 -2.35
N GLN A 115 14.68 3.50 -3.67
CA GLN A 115 14.16 2.41 -4.51
C GLN A 115 13.02 1.66 -3.83
N SER A 116 11.95 2.39 -3.47
CA SER A 116 10.84 1.81 -2.72
C SER A 116 9.51 2.50 -2.93
N TYR A 117 8.44 1.83 -2.51
CA TYR A 117 7.11 2.40 -2.33
C TYR A 117 6.78 2.43 -0.84
N THR A 118 6.30 3.57 -0.34
CA THR A 118 5.91 3.73 1.06
C THR A 118 4.43 4.07 1.14
N PHE A 119 3.61 3.12 1.59
CA PHE A 119 2.19 3.29 1.84
C PHE A 119 1.97 3.79 3.26
N THR A 120 1.29 4.93 3.38
CA THR A 120 0.91 5.58 4.64
C THR A 120 -0.61 5.52 4.84
N GLY A 121 -1.12 6.01 5.97
CA GLY A 121 -2.57 6.09 6.21
C GLY A 121 -3.22 4.78 6.69
N ILE A 122 -2.48 3.66 6.70
CA ILE A 122 -2.96 2.31 7.07
C ILE A 122 -3.57 2.25 8.48
N ARG A 123 -3.23 3.20 9.36
CA ARG A 123 -3.88 3.34 10.67
C ARG A 123 -5.41 3.44 10.57
N ALA A 124 -5.95 4.13 9.56
CA ALA A 124 -7.39 4.29 9.42
C ALA A 124 -8.08 2.93 9.21
N TYR A 125 -7.57 2.10 8.29
CA TYR A 125 -8.00 0.71 8.15
C TYR A 125 -7.96 -0.10 9.46
N LEU A 126 -6.85 -0.07 10.19
CA LEU A 126 -6.77 -0.80 11.48
C LEU A 126 -7.78 -0.29 12.50
N LYS A 127 -8.09 1.01 12.48
CA LYS A 127 -9.09 1.61 13.36
C LYS A 127 -10.49 1.09 13.05
N GLU A 128 -10.86 0.98 11.77
CA GLU A 128 -12.17 0.44 11.37
C GLU A 128 -12.37 -1.01 11.85
N ILE A 129 -11.30 -1.81 11.88
CA ILE A 129 -11.35 -3.16 12.47
C ILE A 129 -11.50 -3.10 14.00
N ILE A 130 -10.74 -2.23 14.67
CA ILE A 130 -10.78 -2.08 16.13
C ILE A 130 -12.17 -1.62 16.61
N ASP A 131 -12.81 -0.73 15.86
CA ASP A 131 -14.13 -0.19 16.17
C ASP A 131 -15.27 -1.14 15.75
N GLY A 132 -14.95 -2.19 14.98
CA GLY A 132 -15.89 -3.22 14.55
C GLY A 132 -16.69 -2.89 13.28
N GLU A 133 -16.31 -1.82 12.57
CA GLU A 133 -16.89 -1.43 11.28
C GLU A 133 -16.45 -2.39 10.15
N ILE A 134 -15.24 -2.95 10.26
CA ILE A 134 -14.77 -4.09 9.47
C ILE A 134 -14.70 -5.31 10.38
N SER A 135 -15.43 -6.37 10.04
CA SER A 135 -15.45 -7.58 10.86
C SER A 135 -14.15 -8.36 10.76
N GLU A 136 -13.56 -8.74 11.89
CA GLU A 136 -12.42 -9.68 11.94
C GLU A 136 -12.76 -11.10 11.46
N SER A 137 -14.05 -11.42 11.29
CA SER A 137 -14.46 -12.68 10.64
C SER A 137 -14.31 -12.64 9.11
N GLU A 138 -14.20 -11.43 8.53
CA GLU A 138 -13.84 -11.26 7.13
C GLU A 138 -12.34 -11.50 6.93
N ASN A 139 -11.94 -11.67 5.68
CA ASN A 139 -10.53 -11.68 5.34
C ASN A 139 -9.97 -10.24 5.41
N ILE A 140 -9.16 -10.00 6.43
CA ILE A 140 -8.53 -8.70 6.72
C ILE A 140 -7.04 -8.66 6.35
N GLU A 141 -6.53 -9.67 5.65
CA GLU A 141 -5.09 -9.77 5.35
C GLU A 141 -4.81 -9.76 3.85
N ASP A 142 -5.77 -10.10 3.01
CA ASP A 142 -5.56 -10.17 1.57
C ASP A 142 -5.71 -8.79 0.89
N PHE A 143 -4.65 -8.43 0.15
CA PHE A 143 -4.57 -7.21 -0.65
C PHE A 143 -4.05 -7.52 -2.06
N LEU A 144 -4.45 -6.68 -3.01
CA LEU A 144 -3.89 -6.60 -4.35
C LEU A 144 -3.00 -5.37 -4.47
N LEU A 145 -1.85 -5.55 -5.11
CA LEU A 145 -0.88 -4.50 -5.43
C LEU A 145 -0.69 -4.43 -6.94
N MET A 146 -0.94 -3.27 -7.51
CA MET A 146 -0.95 -3.10 -8.97
C MET A 146 -0.49 -1.70 -9.41
N PRO A 147 0.03 -1.57 -10.64
CA PRO A 147 0.44 -0.29 -11.19
C PRO A 147 -0.77 0.52 -11.65
N VAL A 148 -0.76 1.81 -11.34
CA VAL A 148 -1.84 2.74 -11.69
C VAL A 148 -1.30 4.05 -12.26
N ASP A 149 -2.10 4.67 -13.12
CA ASP A 149 -1.93 6.06 -13.51
C ASP A 149 -2.83 6.92 -12.60
N ILE A 150 -2.27 8.00 -12.03
CA ILE A 150 -3.00 8.94 -11.16
C ILE A 150 -2.99 10.33 -11.80
N GLU A 151 -4.18 10.89 -12.00
CA GLU A 151 -4.37 12.30 -12.32
C GLU A 151 -4.65 13.05 -11.02
N PHE A 152 -4.00 14.19 -10.81
CA PHE A 152 -4.17 15.01 -9.62
C PHE A 152 -4.91 16.31 -9.94
N GLU A 153 -5.63 16.85 -8.96
CA GLU A 153 -6.12 18.22 -9.03
C GLU A 153 -4.95 19.17 -8.84
N SER A 154 -4.74 20.03 -9.83
CA SER A 154 -3.81 21.16 -9.71
C SER A 154 -4.51 22.28 -8.94
N THR A 155 -4.13 22.50 -7.68
CA THR A 155 -4.47 23.70 -6.92
C THR A 155 -3.75 24.91 -7.53
N THR A 156 -4.34 25.49 -8.56
CA THR A 156 -3.83 26.71 -9.18
C THR A 156 -4.46 27.92 -8.50
N ASP A 157 -4.08 28.19 -7.25
CA ASP A 157 -4.32 29.48 -6.62
C ASP A 157 -2.99 30.24 -6.49
N ASN A 158 -2.81 31.18 -7.42
CA ASN A 158 -1.96 32.36 -7.36
C ASN A 158 -0.43 32.25 -7.10
N SER A 159 0.33 32.61 -8.14
CA SER A 159 1.32 33.70 -8.12
C SER A 159 2.61 33.54 -7.27
N TYR A 160 3.75 33.39 -7.97
CA TYR A 160 5.06 33.98 -7.63
C TYR A 160 6.02 33.31 -6.61
N TYR A 161 5.93 32.01 -6.31
CA TYR A 161 6.95 31.33 -5.48
C TYR A 161 7.48 30.02 -6.08
N TYR A 162 8.12 30.11 -7.25
CA TYR A 162 8.91 29.01 -7.83
C TYR A 162 10.36 29.07 -7.33
N TYR A 163 10.62 28.83 -6.04
CA TYR A 163 12.02 28.74 -5.56
C TYR A 163 12.28 27.83 -4.35
N TYR A 164 11.25 27.26 -3.72
CA TYR A 164 11.44 26.19 -2.73
C TYR A 164 10.58 25.00 -3.14
N GLY A 165 11.21 23.82 -3.25
CA GLY A 165 10.59 22.56 -3.64
C GLY A 165 9.58 22.06 -2.60
N ILE A 166 8.50 22.81 -2.45
CA ILE A 166 7.30 22.39 -1.74
C ILE A 166 6.54 21.55 -2.77
N GLU A 167 6.49 20.23 -2.56
CA GLU A 167 5.55 19.38 -3.27
C GLU A 167 4.15 19.93 -2.98
N SER A 168 3.50 20.46 -4.00
CA SER A 168 2.10 20.88 -3.91
C SER A 168 1.30 19.69 -3.39
N GLU A 169 0.54 19.86 -2.31
CA GLU A 169 -0.47 18.89 -1.88
C GLU A 169 -1.52 18.80 -2.99
N SER A 170 -1.28 17.93 -3.96
CA SER A 170 -2.19 17.67 -5.05
C SER A 170 -3.04 16.49 -4.65
N THR A 171 -4.35 16.70 -4.55
CA THR A 171 -5.31 15.64 -4.25
C THR A 171 -5.50 14.74 -5.49
N PRO A 172 -5.49 13.40 -5.36
CA PRO A 172 -5.83 12.53 -6.47
C PRO A 172 -7.23 12.86 -6.99
N LYS A 173 -7.35 13.09 -8.29
CA LYS A 173 -8.63 13.34 -8.98
C LYS A 173 -9.18 12.08 -9.64
N LYS A 174 -8.29 11.22 -10.13
CA LYS A 174 -8.65 9.99 -10.84
C LYS A 174 -7.52 8.99 -10.76
N ILE A 175 -7.88 7.72 -10.59
CA ILE A 175 -6.96 6.59 -10.63
C ILE A 175 -7.47 5.58 -11.65
N ALA A 176 -6.60 5.11 -12.52
CA ALA A 176 -6.90 4.07 -13.51
C ALA A 176 -5.78 3.02 -13.55
N PRO A 177 -6.06 1.78 -14.01
CA PRO A 177 -5.01 0.82 -14.28
C PRO A 177 -3.98 1.43 -15.23
N GLN A 178 -2.69 1.20 -14.97
CA GLN A 178 -1.66 1.83 -15.78
C GLN A 178 -1.68 1.31 -17.21
N VAL A 179 -1.90 2.22 -18.16
CA VAL A 179 -1.81 1.94 -19.60
C VAL A 179 -0.98 2.97 -20.36
N SER A 180 -0.50 4.01 -19.67
CA SER A 180 0.26 5.11 -20.24
C SER A 180 1.59 4.70 -20.88
N ARG A 181 2.31 3.75 -20.27
CA ARG A 181 3.59 3.23 -20.76
C ARG A 181 3.91 1.85 -20.16
N PRO A 182 4.75 1.03 -20.81
CA PRO A 182 5.27 -0.19 -20.20
C PRO A 182 6.07 0.14 -18.94
N THR A 183 5.81 -0.58 -17.86
CA THR A 183 6.58 -0.50 -16.62
C THR A 183 6.85 -1.89 -16.06
N MET A 184 7.90 -2.01 -15.25
CA MET A 184 8.32 -3.28 -14.67
C MET A 184 9.08 -3.05 -13.37
N VAL A 185 8.77 -3.85 -12.37
CA VAL A 185 9.50 -3.83 -11.11
C VAL A 185 9.44 -5.21 -10.43
N ALA A 186 10.55 -5.64 -9.83
CA ALA A 186 10.56 -6.81 -8.95
C ALA A 186 10.54 -6.35 -7.49
N PHE A 187 9.84 -7.06 -6.63
CA PHE A 187 9.97 -6.88 -5.19
C PHE A 187 9.98 -8.22 -4.47
N ASP A 188 10.56 -8.19 -3.28
CA ASP A 188 10.70 -9.33 -2.39
C ASP A 188 9.86 -9.04 -1.15
N PRO A 189 8.67 -9.67 -0.99
CA PRO A 189 7.80 -9.44 0.16
C PRO A 189 8.49 -9.67 1.51
N ALA A 190 9.49 -10.56 1.58
CA ALA A 190 10.25 -10.79 2.80
C ALA A 190 11.13 -9.59 3.20
N LYS A 191 11.42 -8.68 2.26
CA LYS A 191 12.12 -7.41 2.52
C LYS A 191 11.19 -6.25 2.81
N ALA A 192 9.87 -6.42 2.65
CA ALA A 192 8.91 -5.40 3.03
C ALA A 192 9.00 -5.12 4.54
N LYS A 193 8.93 -3.84 4.89
CA LYS A 193 9.01 -3.38 6.28
C LYS A 193 7.70 -2.76 6.68
N ILE A 194 7.14 -3.24 7.78
CA ILE A 194 5.97 -2.68 8.42
C ILE A 194 6.42 -1.97 9.68
N ILE A 195 6.25 -0.66 9.72
CA ILE A 195 6.59 0.18 10.86
C ILE A 195 5.28 0.56 11.53
N VAL A 196 5.16 0.18 12.80
CA VAL A 196 3.99 0.53 13.62
C VAL A 196 4.45 1.36 14.81
N THR A 197 3.93 2.57 14.90
CA THR A 197 4.26 3.53 15.94
C THR A 197 3.13 3.60 16.95
N TYR A 198 3.46 3.42 18.23
CA TYR A 198 2.52 3.50 19.34
C TYR A 198 3.00 4.53 20.38
N SER A 199 2.05 5.19 21.04
CA SER A 199 2.28 5.91 22.28
C SER A 199 1.66 5.12 23.43
N LYS A 200 2.39 4.94 24.53
CA LYS A 200 1.90 4.25 25.73
C LYS A 200 2.01 5.19 26.93
N LYS A 201 0.94 5.27 27.72
CA LYS A 201 0.95 5.83 29.06
C LYS A 201 0.68 4.70 30.04
N ASP A 202 1.66 4.38 30.87
CA ASP A 202 1.52 3.33 31.87
C ASP A 202 0.48 3.73 32.91
N PHE A 203 -0.33 2.76 33.33
CA PHE A 203 -1.11 2.92 34.55
C PHE A 203 -0.10 2.93 35.71
N ILE A 204 0.02 4.06 36.40
CA ILE A 204 0.89 4.18 37.58
C ILE A 204 0.46 3.09 38.57
N LYS A 205 1.40 2.23 38.98
CA LYS A 205 1.18 1.25 40.06
C LYS A 205 1.10 1.94 41.42
#